data_AF-A0AAP6HFM4-F1
#
_entry.id   AF-A0AAP6HFM4-F1
#
_cell.length_a   1.000
_cell.length_b   1.000
_cell.length_c   1.000
_cell.angle_alpha   90.00
_cell.angle_beta   90.00
_cell.angle_gamma   90.00
#
_symmetry.space_group_name_H-M   'P 1'
#
loop_
_entity.id
_entity.type
_entity.pdbx_description
1 polymer ?
#
loop_
_entity_poly.entity_id
_entity_poly.type
_entity_poly.pdbx_seq_one_letter_code
_entity_poly.pdbx_strand_id
1 'polypeptide(L)'
;MKKIGTTSNSIVFISSNIRKTLQFFFFSLLFLSLNHCKSREEEPQTPDCGCESKVLKTIPESANLIATIRYSVQTTPDDNYYNNKFWITYTERNCSNCVHHMIVCNESLLPREVLDLKKTGGNLSVKFSGQLKEVCEKIFSPADITYEHITLTKIEVQ
;
A
#
# COMPACT_ATOMS: atom_id res chain seq x y z
N MET A 1 49.58 79.63 44.84
CA MET A 1 48.23 80.05 44.38
C MET A 1 47.44 78.78 44.09
N LYS A 2 46.50 78.38 44.96
CA LYS A 2 45.07 78.73 45.04
C LYS A 2 44.21 77.64 44.38
N LYS A 3 43.32 77.07 45.22
CA LYS A 3 42.31 76.00 45.10
C LYS A 3 41.52 75.99 43.77
N ILE A 4 40.85 74.90 43.35
CA ILE A 4 39.49 74.46 43.78
C ILE A 4 39.18 73.09 43.12
N GLY A 5 38.73 72.06 43.87
CA GLY A 5 37.37 71.49 43.81
C GLY A 5 37.42 70.06 43.21
N THR A 6 36.61 69.05 43.54
CA THR A 6 35.30 69.00 44.23
C THR A 6 35.00 67.54 44.63
N THR A 7 34.44 67.36 45.84
CA THR A 7 33.51 66.34 46.38
C THR A 7 33.44 64.88 45.87
N SER A 8 33.65 64.01 46.87
CA SER A 8 33.07 62.69 47.19
C SER A 8 31.78 62.24 46.49
N ASN A 9 31.71 60.94 46.16
CA ASN A 9 30.59 60.09 46.57
C ASN A 9 31.01 58.61 46.64
N SER A 10 30.78 58.02 47.81
CA SER A 10 30.91 56.60 48.11
C SER A 10 29.72 55.82 47.54
N ILE A 11 29.95 54.72 46.83
CA ILE A 11 29.02 53.56 46.82
C ILE A 11 29.86 52.27 46.76
N VAL A 12 29.93 51.58 47.88
CA VAL A 12 30.44 50.21 48.00
C VAL A 12 29.33 49.27 47.53
N PHE A 13 29.47 48.70 46.33
CA PHE A 13 28.57 47.65 45.84
C PHE A 13 28.97 46.29 46.42
N ILE A 14 28.20 45.90 47.44
CA ILE A 14 27.54 44.60 47.63
C ILE A 14 28.27 43.36 47.10
N SER A 15 28.82 42.63 48.07
CA SER A 15 28.92 41.17 48.22
C SER A 15 28.85 40.26 46.99
N SER A 16 29.98 39.62 46.69
CA SER A 16 30.18 38.17 46.93
C SER A 16 28.90 37.30 46.91
N ASN A 17 28.52 36.74 45.75
CA ASN A 17 28.07 35.33 45.62
C ASN A 17 27.61 34.85 44.22
N ILE A 18 28.02 35.48 43.11
CA ILE A 18 27.48 35.12 41.77
C ILE A 18 28.29 34.00 41.07
N ARG A 19 29.34 33.47 41.69
CA ARG A 19 30.35 32.67 40.96
C ARG A 19 30.17 31.15 40.95
N LYS A 20 29.11 30.58 41.55
CA LYS A 20 28.96 29.11 41.65
C LYS A 20 27.64 28.53 41.16
N THR A 21 26.63 29.34 40.86
CA THR A 21 25.29 28.86 40.45
C THR A 21 25.07 28.82 38.94
N LEU A 22 26.01 29.31 38.12
CA LEU A 22 25.88 29.30 36.65
C LEU A 22 26.49 28.06 35.96
N GLN A 23 27.27 27.26 36.68
CA GLN A 23 27.97 26.10 36.10
C GLN A 23 27.19 24.78 36.22
N PHE A 24 26.19 24.73 37.10
CA PHE A 24 25.34 23.55 37.31
C PHE A 24 24.14 23.47 36.35
N PHE A 25 23.69 24.61 35.80
CA PHE A 25 22.55 24.65 34.87
C PHE A 25 22.88 24.15 33.46
N PHE A 26 24.15 24.14 33.05
CA PHE A 26 24.55 23.66 31.72
C PHE A 26 24.68 22.14 31.63
N PHE A 27 24.93 21.44 32.76
CA PHE A 27 25.04 19.98 32.78
C PHE A 27 23.69 19.27 32.85
N SER A 28 22.65 19.92 33.39
CA SER A 28 21.30 19.35 33.44
C SER A 28 20.54 19.40 32.10
N LEU A 29 20.94 20.30 31.19
CA LEU A 29 20.35 20.42 29.85
C LEU A 29 20.93 19.42 28.85
N LEU A 30 22.09 18.82 29.15
CA LEU A 30 22.76 17.86 28.26
C LEU A 30 22.24 16.42 28.40
N PHE A 31 21.51 16.10 29.48
CA PHE A 31 20.95 14.77 29.73
C PHE A 31 19.52 14.58 29.21
N LEU A 32 18.85 15.64 28.76
CA LEU A 32 17.46 15.58 28.24
C LEU A 32 17.37 15.22 26.74
N SER A 33 18.50 15.07 26.04
CA SER A 33 18.54 14.81 24.59
C SER A 33 18.67 13.32 24.21
N LEU A 34 18.72 12.38 25.16
CA LEU A 34 18.93 10.95 24.86
C LEU A 34 17.67 10.06 24.93
N ASN A 35 16.47 10.62 25.17
CA ASN A 35 15.23 9.84 25.33
C ASN A 35 14.17 10.07 24.22
N HIS A 36 14.57 10.35 22.97
CA HIS A 36 13.59 10.44 21.89
C HIS A 36 14.08 9.98 20.51
N CYS A 37 14.57 8.75 20.44
CA CYS A 37 14.38 7.94 19.24
C CYS A 37 13.72 6.62 19.66
N LYS A 38 12.38 6.64 19.81
CA LYS A 38 11.64 5.41 19.54
C LYS A 38 11.94 5.09 18.09
N SER A 39 12.63 3.98 17.86
CA SER A 39 12.68 3.32 16.56
C SER A 39 11.24 3.29 16.07
N ARG A 40 10.93 4.08 15.01
CA ARG A 40 9.65 3.90 14.33
C ARG A 40 9.72 2.46 13.83
N GLU A 41 8.89 1.61 14.40
CA GLU A 41 8.57 0.33 13.75
C GLU A 41 8.18 0.72 12.33
N GLU A 42 9.03 0.38 11.36
CA GLU A 42 8.75 0.65 9.96
C GLU A 42 7.46 -0.11 9.65
N GLU A 43 6.36 0.64 9.53
CA GLU A 43 5.06 0.07 9.22
C GLU A 43 5.23 -0.76 7.94
N PRO A 44 4.81 -2.04 7.91
CA PRO A 44 5.03 -2.90 6.75
C PRO A 44 4.48 -2.22 5.51
N GLN A 45 5.37 -1.80 4.60
CA GLN A 45 4.95 -1.15 3.36
C GLN A 45 4.20 -2.19 2.53
N THR A 46 2.88 -2.05 2.45
CA THR A 46 2.08 -2.84 1.52
C THR A 46 2.53 -2.53 0.10
N PRO A 47 2.77 -3.53 -0.76
CA PRO A 47 3.20 -3.28 -2.13
C PRO A 47 2.12 -2.49 -2.89
N ASP A 48 2.55 -1.67 -3.84
CA ASP A 48 1.64 -0.84 -4.65
C ASP A 48 0.78 -1.69 -5.62
N CYS A 49 1.24 -2.89 -5.97
CA CYS A 49 0.60 -3.77 -6.94
C CYS A 49 0.71 -5.26 -6.56
N GLY A 50 -0.06 -6.10 -7.24
CA GLY A 50 -0.06 -7.55 -7.04
C GLY A 50 -1.09 -8.03 -6.03
N CYS A 51 -1.07 -9.33 -5.75
CA CYS A 51 -2.07 -9.98 -4.88
C CYS A 51 -2.06 -9.50 -3.42
N GLU A 52 -0.95 -8.97 -2.94
CA GLU A 52 -0.82 -8.44 -1.57
C GLU A 52 -1.00 -6.91 -1.49
N SER A 53 -1.31 -6.26 -2.61
CA SER A 53 -1.56 -4.81 -2.63
C SER A 53 -2.89 -4.43 -2.01
N LYS A 54 -3.07 -3.12 -1.85
CA LYS A 54 -4.31 -2.51 -1.35
C LYS A 54 -5.49 -2.82 -2.28
N VAL A 55 -6.66 -2.96 -1.68
CA VAL A 55 -7.91 -3.15 -2.42
C VAL A 55 -8.28 -1.86 -3.12
N LEU A 56 -8.49 -1.92 -4.43
CA LEU A 56 -8.98 -0.81 -5.25
C LEU A 56 -10.50 -0.74 -5.25
N LYS A 57 -11.14 -1.90 -5.45
CA LYS A 57 -12.60 -2.01 -5.60
C LYS A 57 -13.08 -3.36 -5.10
N THR A 58 -14.31 -3.41 -4.63
CA THR A 58 -14.96 -4.67 -4.22
C THR A 58 -16.13 -4.97 -5.15
N ILE A 59 -16.20 -6.22 -5.62
CA ILE A 59 -17.36 -6.78 -6.31
C ILE A 59 -18.18 -7.51 -5.25
N PRO A 60 -19.32 -6.95 -4.79
CA PRO A 60 -20.15 -7.61 -3.78
C PRO A 60 -20.90 -8.80 -4.38
N GLU A 61 -21.27 -9.77 -3.55
CA GLU A 61 -22.11 -10.91 -4.00
C GLU A 61 -23.44 -10.45 -4.63
N SER A 62 -23.99 -9.33 -4.17
CA SER A 62 -25.21 -8.73 -4.71
C SER A 62 -25.08 -8.21 -6.14
N ALA A 63 -23.85 -8.05 -6.66
CA ALA A 63 -23.63 -7.67 -8.05
C ALA A 63 -24.10 -8.77 -9.02
N ASN A 64 -24.16 -10.03 -8.56
CA ASN A 64 -24.63 -11.18 -9.34
C ASN A 64 -23.98 -11.26 -10.74
N LEU A 65 -22.69 -10.92 -10.84
CA LEU A 65 -21.96 -10.95 -12.09
C LEU A 65 -21.72 -12.39 -12.52
N ILE A 66 -22.01 -12.67 -13.80
CA ILE A 66 -21.69 -13.92 -14.46
C ILE A 66 -20.57 -13.62 -15.44
N ALA A 67 -19.47 -14.35 -15.35
CA ALA A 67 -18.27 -14.19 -16.15
C ALA A 67 -17.75 -15.54 -16.63
N THR A 68 -16.72 -15.50 -17.47
CA THR A 68 -16.07 -16.70 -18.00
C THR A 68 -14.73 -16.89 -17.32
N ILE A 69 -14.50 -18.05 -16.70
CA ILE A 69 -13.20 -18.41 -16.13
C ILE A 69 -12.45 -19.36 -17.07
N ARG A 70 -11.14 -19.15 -17.20
CA ARG A 70 -10.22 -20.02 -17.95
C ARG A 70 -8.86 -20.11 -17.26
N TYR A 71 -8.11 -21.17 -17.55
CA TYR A 71 -6.69 -21.23 -17.21
C TYR A 71 -5.86 -20.65 -18.37
N SER A 72 -5.10 -19.58 -18.11
CA SER A 72 -4.27 -18.95 -19.13
C SER A 72 -2.98 -19.74 -19.31
N VAL A 73 -2.70 -20.13 -20.56
CA VAL A 73 -1.48 -20.82 -20.98
C VAL A 73 -0.78 -19.97 -22.02
N GLN A 74 0.55 -20.01 -22.00
CA GLN A 74 1.36 -19.33 -23.01
C GLN A 74 1.07 -19.93 -24.39
N THR A 75 0.55 -19.12 -25.32
CA THR A 75 0.26 -19.59 -26.69
C THR A 75 1.37 -19.25 -27.68
N THR A 76 2.09 -18.15 -27.44
CA THR A 76 3.26 -17.73 -28.23
C THR A 76 4.41 -17.31 -27.31
N PRO A 77 5.67 -17.32 -27.79
CA PRO A 77 6.81 -16.92 -26.97
C PRO A 77 6.70 -15.52 -26.38
N ASP A 78 6.03 -14.60 -27.09
CA ASP A 78 5.87 -13.20 -26.70
C ASP A 78 4.63 -12.95 -25.81
N ASP A 79 3.70 -13.90 -25.77
CA ASP A 79 2.51 -13.86 -24.91
C ASP A 79 2.89 -14.37 -23.51
N ASN A 80 3.60 -13.58 -22.71
CA ASN A 80 4.06 -13.95 -21.36
C ASN A 80 3.23 -13.33 -20.22
N TYR A 81 2.17 -12.58 -20.55
CA TYR A 81 1.42 -11.77 -19.59
C TYR A 81 0.55 -12.62 -18.65
N TYR A 82 0.95 -12.72 -17.37
CA TYR A 82 0.26 -13.50 -16.33
C TYR A 82 -0.21 -14.90 -16.75
N ASN A 83 0.68 -15.65 -17.42
CA ASN A 83 0.45 -17.04 -17.78
C ASN A 83 0.49 -17.98 -16.58
N ASN A 84 -0.05 -19.20 -16.77
CA ASN A 84 -0.14 -20.23 -15.76
C ASN A 84 -0.96 -19.78 -14.53
N LYS A 85 -2.02 -19.01 -14.80
CA LYS A 85 -2.94 -18.44 -13.82
C LYS A 85 -4.37 -18.59 -14.30
N PHE A 86 -5.31 -18.61 -13.36
CA PHE A 86 -6.72 -18.49 -13.69
C PHE A 86 -7.09 -17.03 -13.96
N TRP A 87 -7.89 -16.85 -15.00
CA TRP A 87 -8.40 -15.57 -15.44
C TRP A 87 -9.92 -15.63 -15.47
N ILE A 88 -10.56 -14.64 -14.86
CA ILE A 88 -11.98 -14.37 -15.00
C ILE A 88 -12.14 -13.20 -15.97
N THR A 89 -12.89 -13.43 -17.05
CA THR A 89 -13.22 -12.40 -18.05
C THR A 89 -14.68 -12.03 -17.93
N TYR A 90 -14.95 -10.78 -17.57
CA TYR A 90 -16.29 -10.20 -17.54
C TYR A 90 -16.43 -9.17 -18.66
N THR A 91 -17.54 -9.25 -19.42
CA THR A 91 -17.90 -8.26 -20.45
C THR A 91 -19.17 -7.54 -20.01
N GLU A 92 -19.13 -6.21 -19.97
CA GLU A 92 -20.29 -5.43 -19.54
C GLU A 92 -21.45 -5.56 -20.53
N ARG A 93 -22.68 -5.78 -20.04
CA ARG A 93 -23.85 -6.02 -20.90
C ARG A 93 -24.19 -4.86 -21.85
N ASN A 94 -23.84 -3.64 -21.47
CA ASN A 94 -24.17 -2.42 -22.21
C ASN A 94 -22.94 -1.78 -22.87
N CYS A 95 -21.81 -2.49 -22.94
CA CYS A 95 -20.61 -2.01 -23.58
C CYS A 95 -19.89 -3.18 -24.25
N SER A 96 -20.01 -3.27 -25.58
CA SER A 96 -19.50 -4.40 -26.38
C SER A 96 -17.98 -4.57 -26.34
N ASN A 97 -17.25 -3.50 -26.01
CA ASN A 97 -15.80 -3.43 -25.91
C ASN A 97 -15.29 -3.34 -24.47
N CYS A 98 -16.16 -3.22 -23.46
CA CYS A 98 -15.74 -3.15 -22.06
C CYS A 98 -15.47 -4.55 -21.53
N VAL A 99 -14.19 -4.91 -21.49
CA VAL A 99 -13.72 -6.23 -21.07
C VAL A 99 -12.82 -6.09 -19.85
N HIS A 100 -13.17 -6.81 -18.80
CA HIS A 100 -12.43 -6.86 -17.55
C HIS A 100 -11.78 -8.22 -17.40
N HIS A 101 -10.45 -8.24 -17.41
CA HIS A 101 -9.64 -9.42 -17.14
C HIS A 101 -9.15 -9.39 -15.69
N MET A 102 -9.55 -10.39 -14.92
CA MET A 102 -9.24 -10.49 -13.50
C MET A 102 -8.38 -11.72 -13.25
N ILE A 103 -7.13 -11.53 -12.84
CA ILE A 103 -6.18 -12.60 -12.53
C ILE A 103 -6.39 -13.08 -11.09
N VAL A 104 -6.66 -14.37 -10.90
CA VAL A 104 -7.01 -14.93 -9.59
C VAL A 104 -5.79 -15.06 -8.68
N CYS A 105 -5.88 -14.51 -7.47
CA CYS A 105 -4.82 -14.56 -6.45
C CYS A 105 -4.87 -15.78 -5.55
N ASN A 106 -6.07 -16.22 -5.15
CA ASN A 106 -6.29 -17.26 -4.16
C ASN A 106 -6.99 -18.48 -4.77
N GLU A 107 -6.22 -19.26 -5.56
CA GLU A 107 -6.72 -20.47 -6.24
C GLU A 107 -7.31 -21.54 -5.30
N SER A 108 -7.02 -21.47 -3.99
CA SER A 108 -7.56 -22.38 -2.98
C SER A 108 -9.09 -22.31 -2.82
N LEU A 109 -9.74 -21.24 -3.29
CA LEU A 109 -11.20 -21.11 -3.30
C LEU A 109 -11.85 -21.66 -4.57
N LEU A 110 -11.07 -22.05 -5.57
CA LEU A 110 -11.62 -22.52 -6.84
C LEU A 110 -12.21 -23.94 -6.68
N PRO A 111 -13.43 -24.18 -7.18
CA PRO A 111 -14.02 -25.52 -7.15
C PRO A 111 -13.25 -26.45 -8.09
N ARG A 112 -13.40 -27.77 -7.87
CA ARG A 112 -12.60 -28.80 -8.56
C ARG A 112 -12.76 -28.72 -10.08
N GLU A 113 -13.96 -28.43 -10.54
CA GLU A 113 -14.33 -28.27 -11.94
C GLU A 113 -13.52 -27.17 -12.62
N VAL A 114 -13.27 -26.06 -11.91
CA VAL A 114 -12.42 -24.97 -12.40
C VAL A 114 -10.95 -25.39 -12.38
N LEU A 115 -10.51 -26.08 -11.32
CA LEU A 115 -9.13 -26.56 -11.21
C LEU A 115 -8.76 -27.55 -12.34
N ASP A 116 -9.72 -28.34 -12.80
CA ASP A 116 -9.53 -29.30 -13.89
C ASP A 116 -9.25 -28.62 -15.25
N LEU A 117 -9.59 -27.33 -15.41
CA LEU A 117 -9.25 -26.54 -16.60
C LEU A 117 -7.74 -26.42 -16.84
N LYS A 118 -6.90 -26.63 -15.82
CA LYS A 118 -5.43 -26.70 -16.01
C LYS A 118 -5.01 -27.82 -16.96
N LYS A 119 -5.80 -28.89 -17.02
CA LYS A 119 -5.52 -30.09 -17.82
C LYS A 119 -6.34 -30.13 -19.09
N THR A 120 -7.63 -29.81 -18.98
CA THR A 120 -8.56 -29.91 -20.10
C THR A 120 -8.51 -28.68 -21.02
N GLY A 121 -8.03 -27.54 -20.52
CA GLY A 121 -8.27 -26.25 -21.15
C GLY A 121 -9.76 -25.90 -21.13
N GLY A 122 -10.16 -25.01 -22.03
CA GLY A 122 -11.54 -24.55 -22.17
C GLY A 122 -11.91 -23.43 -21.21
N ASN A 123 -13.21 -23.26 -20.99
CA ASN A 123 -13.76 -22.21 -20.15
C ASN A 123 -15.03 -22.68 -19.44
N LEU A 124 -15.36 -22.02 -18.32
CA LEU A 124 -16.59 -22.25 -17.56
C LEU A 124 -17.28 -20.92 -17.27
N SER A 125 -18.60 -20.95 -17.18
CA SER A 125 -19.36 -19.81 -16.67
C SER A 125 -19.37 -19.84 -15.14
N VAL A 126 -19.07 -18.70 -14.52
CA VAL A 126 -19.00 -18.58 -13.07
C VAL A 126 -19.70 -17.33 -12.58
N LYS A 127 -20.33 -17.44 -11.42
CA LYS A 127 -20.76 -16.32 -10.59
C LYS A 127 -19.75 -16.11 -9.48
N PHE A 128 -19.35 -14.86 -9.23
CA PHE A 128 -18.25 -14.59 -8.30
C PHE A 128 -18.41 -13.26 -7.56
N SER A 129 -17.64 -13.12 -6.49
CA SER A 129 -17.42 -11.88 -5.73
C SER A 129 -15.96 -11.83 -5.27
N GLY A 130 -15.45 -10.63 -5.01
CA GLY A 130 -14.08 -10.49 -4.56
C GLY A 130 -13.58 -9.06 -4.49
N GLN A 131 -12.30 -8.94 -4.19
CA GLN A 131 -11.58 -7.67 -4.06
C GLN A 131 -10.59 -7.52 -5.20
N LEU A 132 -10.74 -6.43 -5.96
CA LEU A 132 -9.89 -6.06 -7.08
C LEU A 132 -8.66 -5.29 -6.59
N LYS A 133 -7.52 -5.57 -7.21
CA LYS A 133 -6.19 -5.08 -6.85
C LYS A 133 -5.40 -4.71 -8.12
N GLU A 134 -4.45 -3.81 -7.99
CA GLU A 134 -3.66 -3.31 -9.13
C GLU A 134 -2.73 -4.40 -9.69
N VAL A 135 -2.62 -4.51 -11.02
CA VAL A 135 -1.58 -5.33 -11.69
C VAL A 135 -0.23 -4.62 -11.69
N CYS A 136 0.85 -5.38 -11.54
CA CYS A 136 2.20 -4.80 -11.57
C CYS A 136 2.67 -4.50 -12.99
N GLU A 137 2.35 -5.39 -13.92
CA GLU A 137 2.68 -5.22 -15.32
C GLU A 137 1.49 -4.59 -16.04
N LYS A 138 1.67 -3.35 -16.49
CA LYS A 138 0.66 -2.64 -17.28
C LYS A 138 0.93 -2.89 -18.75
N ILE A 139 -0.09 -3.37 -19.46
CA ILE A 139 -0.07 -3.49 -20.91
C ILE A 139 -0.87 -2.36 -21.52
N PHE A 140 -0.39 -1.84 -22.65
CA PHE A 140 -1.14 -0.90 -23.44
C PHE A 140 -2.29 -1.65 -24.12
N SER A 141 -3.51 -1.40 -23.66
CA SER A 141 -4.73 -1.97 -24.23
C SER A 141 -5.64 -0.84 -24.69
N PRO A 142 -6.62 -1.12 -25.59
CA PRO A 142 -7.71 -0.17 -25.85
C PRO A 142 -8.33 0.30 -24.53
N ALA A 143 -8.83 1.54 -24.51
CA ALA A 143 -9.30 2.19 -23.28
C ALA A 143 -10.40 1.41 -22.52
N ASP A 144 -11.06 0.47 -23.20
CA ASP A 144 -12.18 -0.32 -22.67
C ASP A 144 -11.75 -1.71 -22.16
N ILE A 145 -10.46 -2.06 -22.22
CA ILE A 145 -9.94 -3.31 -21.67
C ILE A 145 -9.12 -3.02 -20.41
N THR A 146 -9.48 -3.70 -19.32
CA THR A 146 -8.83 -3.55 -18.01
C THR A 146 -8.27 -4.87 -17.51
N TYR A 147 -7.19 -4.77 -16.74
CA TYR A 147 -6.49 -5.90 -16.14
C TYR A 147 -6.28 -5.64 -14.66
N GLU A 148 -6.79 -6.52 -13.82
CA GLU A 148 -6.76 -6.41 -12.36
C GLU A 148 -6.44 -7.76 -11.73
N HIS A 149 -5.85 -7.77 -10.54
CA HIS A 149 -5.83 -8.96 -9.69
C HIS A 149 -7.16 -9.07 -8.95
N ILE A 150 -7.64 -10.28 -8.70
CA ILE A 150 -8.81 -10.54 -7.85
C ILE A 150 -8.49 -11.54 -6.75
N THR A 151 -8.74 -11.12 -5.50
CA THR A 151 -8.86 -12.03 -4.36
C THR A 151 -10.33 -12.39 -4.21
N LEU A 152 -10.67 -13.63 -4.56
CA LEU A 152 -12.05 -14.12 -4.51
C LEU A 152 -12.52 -14.19 -3.06
N THR A 153 -13.76 -13.78 -2.83
CA THR A 153 -14.50 -14.05 -1.59
C THR A 153 -15.46 -15.21 -1.78
N LYS A 154 -15.97 -15.41 -3.00
CA LYS A 154 -16.86 -16.51 -3.36
C LYS A 154 -16.85 -16.75 -4.88
N ILE A 155 -17.00 -18.00 -5.29
CA ILE A 155 -17.12 -18.42 -6.68
C ILE A 155 -17.99 -19.68 -6.80
N GLU A 156 -18.88 -19.71 -7.79
CA GLU A 156 -19.80 -20.82 -8.07
C GLU A 156 -19.88 -21.04 -9.59
N VAL A 157 -19.77 -22.29 -10.04
CA VAL A 157 -20.01 -22.66 -11.45
C VAL A 157 -21.51 -22.53 -11.75
N GLN A 158 -21.86 -22.00 -12.92
CA GLN A 158 -23.24 -21.83 -13.37
C GLN A 158 -23.70 -22.95 -14.30
#